data_AF-A0A1Y4S6Z8-F1
#
_entry.id   AF-A0A1Y4S6Z8-F1
#
_cell.length_a   1.000
_cell.length_b   1.000
_cell.length_c   1.000
_cell.angle_alpha   90.00
_cell.angle_beta   90.00
_cell.angle_gamma   90.00
#
_symmetry.space_group_name_H-M   'P 1'
#
loop_
_entity.id
_entity.type
_entity.pdbx_description
1 polymer ?
#
loop_
_entity_poly.entity_id
_entity_poly.type
_entity_poly.pdbx_seq_one_letter_code
_entity_poly.pdbx_strand_id
1 'polypeptide(L)'
;MEVKRYEWTTGAVLGYTDYAEAANDPAVVQIMEEVCRSLNQSLSRRYGITEMEQAEFSARAVRKFQNRSIRDTIERNARDVQRKLGPRERMIAPLLIMKEYECDTSALEKVTAAAVLYGERTGTLKLDGEPVENPAECLGELLSELDEETLSQIRKEYERLRMGFS
;
A
#
# COMPACT_ATOMS: atom_id res chain seq x y z
N MET A 1 -0.01 -4.01 14.69
CA MET A 1 -0.52 -4.07 13.31
C MET A 1 0.64 -4.47 12.40
N GLU A 2 0.61 -5.64 11.76
CA GLU A 2 1.76 -6.27 11.08
C GLU A 2 1.96 -5.71 9.65
N VAL A 3 3.19 -5.25 9.32
CA VAL A 3 3.64 -4.55 8.08
C VAL A 3 3.59 -5.45 6.82
N LYS A 4 2.66 -6.40 6.77
CA LYS A 4 2.82 -7.61 5.97
C LYS A 4 2.73 -7.47 4.44
N ARG A 5 2.35 -6.33 3.85
CA ARG A 5 1.68 -6.34 2.54
C ARG A 5 1.79 -5.07 1.69
N TYR A 6 2.90 -4.33 1.71
CA TYR A 6 3.04 -3.16 0.81
C TYR A 6 3.90 -3.45 -0.42
N GLU A 7 4.71 -4.51 -0.36
CA GLU A 7 5.75 -4.83 -1.33
C GLU A 7 5.19 -5.42 -2.63
N TRP A 8 4.00 -6.03 -2.58
CA TRP A 8 3.40 -6.63 -3.76
C TRP A 8 2.77 -5.59 -4.71
N THR A 9 2.27 -4.46 -4.22
CA THR A 9 1.60 -3.48 -5.09
C THR A 9 2.62 -2.76 -5.95
N THR A 10 3.67 -2.23 -5.33
CA THR A 10 4.81 -1.60 -6.01
C THR A 10 5.61 -2.62 -6.81
N GLY A 11 5.83 -3.83 -6.27
CA GLY A 11 6.47 -4.92 -6.99
C GLY A 11 5.72 -5.32 -8.27
N ALA A 12 4.38 -5.44 -8.22
CA ALA A 12 3.57 -5.75 -9.41
C ALA A 12 3.63 -4.65 -10.47
N VAL A 13 3.59 -3.38 -10.04
CA VAL A 13 3.70 -2.25 -10.95
C VAL A 13 5.08 -2.19 -11.60
N LEU A 14 6.13 -2.61 -10.89
CA LEU A 14 7.50 -2.74 -11.39
C LEU A 14 7.76 -4.03 -12.19
N GLY A 15 6.75 -4.90 -12.35
CA GLY A 15 6.86 -6.12 -13.16
C GLY A 15 7.51 -7.33 -12.47
N TYR A 16 7.71 -7.27 -11.15
CA TYR A 16 8.19 -8.43 -10.39
C TYR A 16 7.13 -9.53 -10.31
N THR A 17 7.59 -10.79 -10.24
CA THR A 17 6.74 -11.96 -10.00
C THR A 17 7.08 -12.63 -8.67
N ASP A 18 8.36 -12.61 -8.27
CA ASP A 18 8.84 -13.06 -6.96
C ASP A 18 8.72 -11.93 -5.92
N TYR A 19 8.16 -12.27 -4.75
CA TYR A 19 7.92 -11.30 -3.69
C TYR A 19 9.20 -10.80 -3.03
N ALA A 20 10.16 -11.70 -2.80
CA ALA A 20 11.40 -11.34 -2.13
C ALA A 20 12.28 -10.47 -3.05
N GLU A 21 12.26 -10.71 -4.35
CA GLU A 21 12.90 -9.82 -5.33
C GLU A 21 12.32 -8.40 -5.26
N ALA A 22 10.98 -8.26 -5.29
CA ALA A 22 10.33 -6.97 -5.14
C ALA A 22 10.66 -6.29 -3.80
N ALA A 23 10.61 -7.03 -2.69
CA ALA A 23 10.89 -6.49 -1.35
C ALA A 23 12.36 -6.06 -1.15
N ASN A 24 13.26 -6.50 -2.03
CA ASN A 24 14.68 -6.09 -2.03
C ASN A 24 14.99 -5.04 -3.13
N ASP A 25 14.02 -4.64 -3.94
CA ASP A 25 14.22 -3.57 -4.91
C ASP A 25 14.43 -2.23 -4.18
N PRO A 26 15.47 -1.44 -4.51
CA PRO A 26 15.77 -0.19 -3.81
C PRO A 26 14.59 0.80 -3.76
N ALA A 27 13.78 0.89 -4.81
CA ALA A 27 12.63 1.78 -4.85
C ALA A 27 11.51 1.30 -3.92
N VAL A 28 11.29 -0.03 -3.84
CA VAL A 28 10.33 -0.63 -2.92
C VAL A 28 10.80 -0.46 -1.47
N VAL A 29 12.09 -0.69 -1.21
CA VAL A 29 12.69 -0.51 0.12
C VAL A 29 12.52 0.93 0.60
N GLN A 30 12.79 1.92 -0.25
CA GLN A 30 12.60 3.32 0.11
C GLN A 30 11.14 3.63 0.49
N ILE A 31 10.17 3.17 -0.30
CA ILE A 31 8.74 3.36 0.01
C ILE A 31 8.38 2.68 1.33
N MET A 32 8.86 1.46 1.59
CA MET A 32 8.61 0.76 2.84
C MET A 32 9.19 1.49 4.05
N GLU A 33 10.39 2.06 3.93
CA GLU A 33 11.01 2.84 5.00
C GLU A 33 10.21 4.11 5.32
N GLU A 34 9.73 4.81 4.29
CA GLU A 34 8.87 5.99 4.44
C GLU A 34 7.54 5.62 5.13
N VAL A 35 6.86 4.55 4.68
CA VAL A 35 5.63 4.04 5.30
C VAL A 35 5.90 3.64 6.75
N CYS A 36 6.95 2.87 7.01
CA CYS A 36 7.29 2.40 8.36
C CYS A 36 7.56 3.56 9.30
N ARG A 37 8.31 4.59 8.86
CA ARG A 37 8.64 5.76 9.68
C ARG A 37 7.38 6.43 10.21
N SER A 38 6.50 6.85 9.31
CA SER A 38 5.29 7.58 9.67
C SER A 38 4.29 6.69 10.41
N LEU A 39 4.08 5.46 9.94
CA LEU A 39 3.11 4.55 10.57
C LEU A 39 3.54 4.13 11.99
N ASN A 40 4.83 3.86 12.21
CA ASN A 40 5.31 3.50 13.55
C ASN A 40 5.08 4.64 14.54
N GLN A 41 5.32 5.89 14.13
CA GLN A 41 5.04 7.07 14.95
C GLN A 41 3.55 7.15 15.32
N SER A 42 2.66 7.02 14.33
CA SER A 42 1.22 7.10 14.58
C SER A 42 0.71 5.96 15.48
N LEU A 43 1.20 4.74 15.27
CA LEU A 43 0.80 3.58 16.10
C LEU A 43 1.30 3.66 17.53
N SER A 44 2.52 4.19 17.72
CA SER A 44 3.08 4.42 19.04
C SER A 44 2.21 5.37 19.85
N ARG A 45 1.79 6.49 19.23
CA ARG A 45 0.86 7.45 19.82
C ARG A 45 -0.53 6.84 20.07
N ARG A 46 -1.06 6.06 19.12
CA ARG A 46 -2.41 5.49 19.20
C ARG A 46 -2.60 4.45 20.30
N TYR A 47 -1.56 3.66 20.57
CA TYR A 47 -1.63 2.52 21.46
C TYR A 47 -0.78 2.68 22.73
N GLY A 48 -0.05 3.78 22.88
CA GLY A 48 0.81 4.02 24.04
C GLY A 48 1.99 3.05 24.13
N ILE A 49 2.47 2.55 22.99
CA ILE A 49 3.68 1.72 22.89
C ILE A 49 4.87 2.59 22.52
N THR A 50 6.09 2.15 22.86
CA THR A 50 7.27 2.94 22.50
C THR A 50 7.56 2.86 21.00
N GLU A 51 8.09 3.95 20.42
CA GLU A 51 8.51 3.96 19.02
C GLU A 51 9.56 2.89 18.73
N MET A 52 10.42 2.58 19.71
CA MET A 52 11.43 1.53 19.61
C MET A 52 10.78 0.14 19.46
N GLU A 53 9.85 -0.23 20.35
CA GLU A 53 9.15 -1.53 20.27
C GLU A 53 8.39 -1.68 18.95
N GLN A 54 7.73 -0.61 18.51
CA GLN A 54 6.98 -0.59 17.26
C GLN A 54 7.91 -0.66 16.04
N ALA A 55 9.05 0.04 16.05
CA ALA A 55 10.05 -0.03 15.00
C ALA A 55 10.70 -1.42 14.90
N GLU A 56 11.04 -2.03 16.04
CA GLU A 56 11.57 -3.40 16.07
C GLU A 56 10.58 -4.41 15.50
N PHE A 57 9.29 -4.25 15.84
CA PHE A 57 8.22 -5.08 15.31
C PHE A 57 8.10 -4.95 13.78
N SER A 58 8.11 -3.73 13.26
CA SER A 58 8.09 -3.45 11.82
C SER A 58 9.33 -4.00 11.11
N ALA A 59 10.53 -3.83 11.69
CA ALA A 59 11.78 -4.34 11.13
C ALA A 59 11.81 -5.87 11.04
N ARG A 60 11.20 -6.59 11.99
CA ARG A 60 11.05 -8.07 11.89
C ARG A 60 10.18 -8.47 10.70
N ALA A 61 9.11 -7.73 10.44
CA ALA A 61 8.23 -7.99 9.31
C ALA A 61 8.97 -7.72 7.98
N VAL A 62 9.63 -6.57 7.85
CA VAL A 62 10.45 -6.22 6.66
C VAL A 62 11.51 -7.28 6.37
N ARG A 63 12.28 -7.71 7.38
CA ARG A 63 13.30 -8.77 7.21
C ARG A 63 12.70 -10.08 6.72
N LYS A 64 11.47 -10.40 7.13
CA LYS A 64 10.78 -11.60 6.65
C LYS A 64 10.45 -11.50 5.16
N PHE A 65 10.03 -10.34 4.68
CA PHE A 65 9.71 -10.10 3.27
C PHE A 65 10.93 -10.10 2.37
N GLN A 66 12.04 -9.59 2.87
CA GLN A 66 13.31 -9.57 2.15
C GLN A 66 14.01 -10.94 2.11
N ASN A 67 13.52 -11.93 2.86
CA ASN A 67 14.17 -13.23 2.93
C ASN A 67 13.93 -14.06 1.66
N ARG A 68 14.93 -14.08 0.77
CA ARG A 68 14.93 -14.84 -0.49
C ARG A 68 14.78 -16.36 -0.35
N SER A 69 14.94 -16.92 0.85
CA SER A 69 14.65 -18.35 1.09
C SER A 69 13.15 -18.64 1.21
N ILE A 70 12.33 -17.62 1.49
CA ILE A 70 10.87 -17.73 1.53
C ILE A 70 10.33 -17.54 0.12
N ARG A 71 9.94 -18.64 -0.52
CA ARG A 71 9.33 -18.60 -1.87
C ARG A 71 7.89 -18.11 -1.79
N ASP A 72 7.64 -16.94 -2.38
CA ASP A 72 6.33 -16.33 -2.45
C ASP A 72 6.19 -15.51 -3.73
N THR A 73 4.97 -15.36 -4.23
CA THR A 73 4.69 -14.62 -5.47
C THR A 73 3.93 -13.34 -5.19
N ILE A 74 4.13 -12.38 -6.09
CA ILE A 74 3.37 -11.14 -6.12
C ILE A 74 1.88 -11.47 -6.30
N GLU A 75 1.52 -12.31 -7.27
CA GLU A 75 0.12 -12.71 -7.52
C GLU A 75 -0.56 -13.26 -6.25
N ARG A 76 0.10 -14.17 -5.52
CA ARG A 76 -0.46 -14.75 -4.28
C ARG A 76 -0.66 -13.70 -3.20
N ASN A 77 0.21 -12.71 -3.10
CA ASN A 77 0.07 -11.63 -2.14
C ASN A 77 -0.87 -10.54 -2.61
N ALA A 78 -1.04 -10.37 -3.92
CA ALA A 78 -1.83 -9.33 -4.56
C ALA A 78 -3.30 -9.72 -4.77
N ARG A 79 -3.63 -11.02 -4.81
CA ARG A 79 -5.00 -11.55 -4.91
C ARG A 79 -5.99 -10.85 -3.98
N ASP A 80 -7.24 -10.68 -4.42
CA ASP A 80 -8.28 -10.02 -3.63
C ASP A 80 -7.92 -8.56 -3.26
N VAL A 81 -7.32 -7.81 -4.20
CA VAL A 81 -6.91 -6.41 -3.99
C VAL A 81 -8.06 -5.51 -3.54
N GLN A 82 -9.26 -5.67 -4.11
CA GLN A 82 -10.45 -4.94 -3.69
C GLN A 82 -10.72 -5.11 -2.20
N ARG A 83 -10.64 -6.34 -1.68
CA ARG A 83 -10.79 -6.61 -0.24
C ARG A 83 -9.70 -5.90 0.56
N LYS A 84 -8.45 -5.86 0.07
CA LYS A 84 -7.33 -5.20 0.77
C LYS A 84 -7.38 -3.67 0.75
N LEU A 85 -8.11 -3.09 -0.20
CA LEU A 85 -8.45 -1.67 -0.24
C LEU A 85 -9.65 -1.32 0.67
N GLY A 86 -10.21 -2.31 1.38
CA GLY A 86 -11.29 -2.05 2.33
C GLY A 86 -10.88 -1.11 3.48
N PRO A 87 -11.84 -0.43 4.11
CA PRO A 87 -11.58 0.63 5.08
C PRO A 87 -10.92 0.16 6.38
N ARG A 88 -11.11 -1.11 6.73
CA ARG A 88 -10.51 -1.75 7.92
C ARG A 88 -9.25 -2.55 7.60
N GLU A 89 -8.78 -2.45 6.36
CA GLU A 89 -7.65 -3.21 5.86
C GLU A 89 -6.37 -2.39 5.82
N ARG A 90 -5.30 -3.07 5.42
CA ARG A 90 -3.91 -2.69 5.69
C ARG A 90 -3.41 -1.46 4.91
N MET A 91 -4.22 -0.88 4.03
CA MET A 91 -3.90 0.38 3.36
C MET A 91 -4.71 1.52 3.96
N ILE A 92 -6.03 1.41 3.95
CA ILE A 92 -6.92 2.50 4.35
C ILE A 92 -6.90 2.75 5.85
N ALA A 93 -6.98 1.72 6.69
CA ALA A 93 -6.95 1.92 8.14
C ALA A 93 -5.62 2.56 8.63
N PRO A 94 -4.43 2.11 8.18
CA PRO A 94 -3.18 2.80 8.52
C PRO A 94 -3.12 4.24 8.00
N LEU A 95 -3.64 4.52 6.80
CA LEU A 95 -3.68 5.87 6.26
C LEU A 95 -4.52 6.78 7.16
N LEU A 96 -5.72 6.35 7.56
CA LEU A 96 -6.59 7.10 8.48
C LEU A 96 -5.92 7.35 9.84
N ILE A 97 -5.23 6.35 10.39
CA ILE A 97 -4.47 6.51 11.64
C ILE A 97 -3.34 7.53 11.46
N MET A 98 -2.61 7.47 10.35
CA MET A 98 -1.52 8.42 10.10
C MET A 98 -2.04 9.86 9.99
N LYS A 99 -3.21 10.08 9.38
CA LYS A 99 -3.88 11.38 9.34
C LYS A 99 -4.33 11.85 10.72
N GLU A 100 -4.91 10.96 11.54
CA GLU A 100 -5.33 11.27 12.92
C GLU A 100 -4.19 11.85 13.77
N TYR A 101 -2.94 11.44 13.50
CA TYR A 101 -1.74 11.89 14.22
C TYR A 101 -0.86 12.85 13.42
N GLU A 102 -1.38 13.45 12.34
CA GLU A 102 -0.69 14.44 11.51
C GLU A 102 0.68 13.95 11.00
N CYS A 103 0.77 12.66 10.66
CA CYS A 103 1.97 12.03 10.12
C CYS A 103 1.90 11.98 8.58
N ASP A 104 3.06 12.00 7.92
CA ASP A 104 3.13 11.99 6.44
C ASP A 104 2.54 10.70 5.85
N THR A 105 1.52 10.84 4.99
CA THR A 105 0.82 9.74 4.29
C THR A 105 1.30 9.49 2.87
N SER A 106 2.18 10.34 2.33
CA SER A 106 2.54 10.36 0.91
C SER A 106 3.01 9.00 0.38
N ALA A 107 3.80 8.26 1.16
CA ALA A 107 4.30 6.95 0.75
C ALA A 107 3.18 5.89 0.71
N LEU A 108 2.23 5.93 1.64
CA LEU A 108 1.12 4.98 1.68
C LEU A 108 0.06 5.29 0.61
N GLU A 109 -0.08 6.56 0.21
CA GLU A 109 -0.88 6.99 -0.94
C GLU A 109 -0.32 6.42 -2.25
N LYS A 110 1.00 6.45 -2.45
CA LYS A 110 1.67 5.79 -3.60
C LYS A 110 1.40 4.28 -3.64
N VAL A 111 1.50 3.61 -2.49
CA VAL A 111 1.22 2.18 -2.35
C VAL A 111 -0.24 1.86 -2.68
N THR A 112 -1.17 2.72 -2.25
CA THR A 112 -2.60 2.61 -2.53
C THR A 112 -2.89 2.81 -4.01
N ALA A 113 -2.27 3.81 -4.65
CA ALA A 113 -2.35 4.03 -6.09
C ALA A 113 -1.84 2.81 -6.89
N ALA A 114 -0.73 2.21 -6.48
CA ALA A 114 -0.21 0.99 -7.09
C ALA A 114 -1.17 -0.20 -6.94
N ALA A 115 -1.88 -0.32 -5.80
CA ALA A 115 -2.91 -1.34 -5.60
C ALA A 115 -4.13 -1.13 -6.51
N VAL A 116 -4.58 0.12 -6.66
CA VAL A 116 -5.67 0.48 -7.57
C VAL A 116 -5.30 0.12 -9.01
N LEU A 117 -4.10 0.48 -9.48
CA LEU A 117 -3.61 0.13 -10.81
C LEU A 117 -3.50 -1.39 -11.02
N TYR A 118 -3.04 -2.14 -10.01
CA TYR A 118 -3.04 -3.60 -10.08
C TYR A 118 -4.46 -4.15 -10.26
N GLY A 119 -5.42 -3.62 -9.50
CA GLY A 119 -6.81 -4.03 -9.56
C GLY A 119 -7.48 -3.74 -10.91
N GLU A 120 -7.20 -2.57 -11.51
CA GLU A 120 -7.58 -2.23 -12.88
C GLU A 120 -7.01 -3.25 -13.88
N ARG A 121 -5.68 -3.41 -13.89
CA ARG A 121 -4.96 -4.29 -14.86
C ARG A 121 -5.38 -5.75 -14.80
N THR A 122 -5.85 -6.21 -13.65
CA THR A 122 -6.29 -7.59 -13.43
C THR A 122 -7.81 -7.77 -13.51
N GLY A 123 -8.58 -6.68 -13.67
CA GLY A 123 -10.04 -6.71 -13.62
C GLY A 123 -10.61 -7.16 -12.27
N THR A 124 -9.80 -7.09 -11.20
CA THR A 124 -10.19 -7.54 -9.86
C THR A 124 -10.68 -6.40 -8.96
N LEU A 125 -10.53 -5.15 -9.41
CA LEU A 125 -11.18 -3.99 -8.81
C LEU A 125 -12.55 -3.80 -9.44
N LYS A 126 -13.60 -3.90 -8.64
CA LYS A 126 -14.98 -3.87 -9.12
C LYS A 126 -15.83 -2.82 -8.39
N LEU A 127 -16.77 -2.26 -9.13
CA LEU A 127 -17.85 -1.41 -8.64
C LEU A 127 -19.18 -1.99 -9.15
N ASP A 128 -20.15 -2.15 -8.27
CA ASP A 128 -21.45 -2.81 -8.58
C ASP A 128 -21.34 -4.18 -9.27
N GLY A 129 -20.27 -4.92 -8.98
CA GLY A 129 -20.01 -6.26 -9.51
C GLY A 129 -19.21 -6.29 -10.81
N GLU A 130 -19.04 -5.15 -11.47
CA GLU A 130 -18.35 -5.00 -12.75
C GLU A 130 -16.91 -4.48 -12.58
N PRO A 131 -15.94 -4.95 -13.39
CA PRO A 131 -14.59 -4.40 -13.39
C PRO A 131 -14.56 -2.90 -13.69
N VAL A 132 -13.72 -2.17 -12.97
CA VAL A 132 -13.55 -0.72 -13.16
C VAL A 132 -12.46 -0.45 -14.21
N GLU A 133 -12.84 0.16 -15.33
CA GLU A 133 -11.91 0.51 -16.43
C GLU A 133 -11.10 1.80 -16.17
N ASN A 134 -11.69 2.78 -15.47
CA ASN A 134 -11.01 4.01 -15.11
C ASN A 134 -11.20 4.35 -13.63
N PRO A 135 -10.47 3.69 -12.70
CA PRO A 135 -10.60 3.94 -11.27
C PRO A 135 -10.45 5.41 -10.85
N ALA A 136 -9.69 6.22 -11.59
CA ALA A 136 -9.57 7.65 -11.30
C ALA A 136 -10.94 8.33 -11.23
N GLU A 137 -11.90 8.00 -12.10
CA GLU A 137 -13.21 8.64 -12.13
C GLU A 137 -14.10 8.30 -10.93
N CYS A 138 -13.86 7.15 -10.28
CA CYS A 138 -14.70 6.65 -9.19
C CYS A 138 -13.91 6.37 -7.89
N LEU A 139 -12.73 6.97 -7.71
CA LEU A 139 -11.92 6.79 -6.49
C LEU A 139 -12.71 7.10 -5.20
N GLY A 140 -13.58 8.10 -5.22
CA GLY A 140 -14.42 8.46 -4.07
C GLY A 140 -15.47 7.39 -3.71
N GLU A 141 -15.87 6.55 -4.67
CA GLU A 141 -16.75 5.41 -4.40
C GLU A 141 -15.95 4.20 -3.95
N LEU A 142 -14.78 3.98 -4.56
CA LEU A 142 -13.91 2.85 -4.24
C LEU A 142 -13.26 2.97 -2.86
N LEU A 143 -12.93 4.21 -2.45
CA LEU A 143 -12.18 4.54 -1.23
C LEU A 143 -12.93 5.62 -0.43
N SER A 144 -14.23 5.40 -0.20
CA SER A 144 -15.17 6.37 0.38
C SER A 144 -14.82 6.94 1.76
N GLU A 145 -13.82 6.34 2.43
CA GLU A 145 -13.41 6.70 3.78
C GLU A 145 -12.31 7.76 3.78
N LEU A 146 -11.74 8.06 2.61
CA LEU A 146 -10.68 9.05 2.42
C LEU A 146 -11.28 10.40 2.04
N ASP A 147 -10.67 11.48 2.53
CA ASP A 147 -11.04 12.83 2.11
C ASP A 147 -10.49 13.20 0.72
N GLU A 148 -11.02 14.30 0.18
CA GLU A 148 -10.69 14.76 -1.17
C GLU A 148 -9.20 15.08 -1.38
N GLU A 149 -8.52 15.55 -0.34
CA GLU A 149 -7.09 15.83 -0.42
C GLU A 149 -6.29 14.55 -0.68
N THR A 150 -6.52 13.51 0.12
CA THR A 150 -5.87 12.21 -0.06
C THR A 150 -6.31 11.53 -1.36
N LEU A 151 -7.59 11.60 -1.72
CA LEU A 151 -8.08 11.05 -2.99
C LEU A 151 -7.40 11.72 -4.19
N SER A 152 -7.19 13.03 -4.14
CA SER A 152 -6.47 13.79 -5.17
C SER A 152 -5.01 13.35 -5.31
N GLN A 153 -4.30 13.11 -4.20
CA GLN A 153 -2.93 12.58 -4.25
C GLN A 153 -2.87 11.16 -4.82
N ILE A 154 -3.78 10.27 -4.38
CA ILE A 154 -3.86 8.90 -4.91
C ILE A 154 -4.16 8.92 -6.41
N ARG A 155 -5.07 9.79 -6.87
CA ARG A 155 -5.40 9.98 -8.29
C ARG A 155 -4.16 10.37 -9.10
N LYS A 156 -3.43 11.39 -8.64
CA LYS A 156 -2.22 11.88 -9.30
C LYS A 156 -1.15 10.79 -9.42
N GLU A 157 -0.93 10.04 -8.33
CA GLU A 157 0.02 8.93 -8.34
C GLU A 157 -0.43 7.77 -9.24
N TYR A 158 -1.73 7.44 -9.22
CA TYR A 158 -2.29 6.42 -10.10
C TYR A 158 -2.12 6.79 -11.58
N GLU A 159 -2.46 8.03 -11.97
CA GLU A 159 -2.30 8.51 -13.35
C GLU A 159 -0.84 8.49 -13.79
N ARG A 160 0.08 8.92 -12.92
CA ARG A 160 1.53 8.85 -13.15
C ARG A 160 1.98 7.42 -13.41
N LEU A 161 1.54 6.45 -12.60
CA LEU A 161 1.89 5.04 -12.77
C LEU A 161 1.24 4.43 -14.03
N ARG A 162 0.01 4.85 -14.38
CA ARG A 162 -0.74 4.37 -15.54
C ARG A 162 -0.09 4.81 -16.86
N MET A 163 0.43 6.03 -16.93
CA MET A 163 1.12 6.58 -18.12
C MET A 163 2.52 6.00 -18.33
N GLY A 164 3.09 5.32 -17.32
CA GLY A 164 4.46 4.83 -17.34
C GLY A 164 5.48 5.89 -16.91
N PHE A 165 6.64 5.44 -16.41
CA PHE A 165 7.73 6.35 -16.04
C PHE A 165 8.27 7.04 -17.30
N SER A 166 8.08 8.35 -17.43
CA SER A 166 8.81 9.20 -18.38
C SER A 166 10.15 9.63 -17.80
#